data_AF-W4QE38-F1
#
_entry.id   AF-W4QE38-F1
#
_cell.length_a   1.000
_cell.length_b   1.000
_cell.length_c   1.000
_cell.angle_alpha   90.00
_cell.angle_beta   90.00
_cell.angle_gamma   90.00
#
_symmetry.space_group_name_H-M   'P 1'
#
loop_
_entity.id
_entity.type
_entity.pdbx_description
1 polymer ?
#
loop_
_entity_poly.entity_id
_entity_poly.type
_entity_poly.pdbx_seq_one_letter_code
_entity_poly.pdbx_strand_id
1 'polypeptide(L)'
;MQDEHTYYDAFLTLQQHFEDEMLSFIIVDLNERDVIKYFEINEFPTMIVVTGENEHLRMEGVLTEEEILQELFDLFLEEETP
;
A
#
# COMPACT_ATOMS: atom_id res chain seq x y z
N MET A 1 18.09 0.15 0.65
CA MET A 1 17.40 -1.14 0.84
C MET A 1 16.90 -1.26 2.29
N GLN A 2 16.46 -0.16 2.91
CA GLN A 2 15.83 -0.19 4.25
C GLN A 2 14.34 0.14 4.14
N ASP A 3 13.99 0.94 3.13
CA ASP A 3 12.67 1.56 2.97
C ASP A 3 11.64 0.56 2.41
N GLU A 4 12.03 -0.32 1.48
CA GLU A 4 11.15 -1.36 0.94
C GLU A 4 10.73 -2.40 2.00
N HIS A 5 11.61 -2.67 2.97
CA HIS A 5 11.31 -3.58 4.08
C HIS A 5 10.19 -3.03 4.95
N THR A 6 10.21 -1.72 5.22
CA THR A 6 9.20 -1.06 6.06
C THR A 6 7.78 -1.20 5.49
N TYR A 7 7.61 -1.00 4.17
CA TYR A 7 6.32 -1.18 3.52
C TYR A 7 5.86 -2.65 3.54
N TYR A 8 6.79 -3.59 3.37
CA TYR A 8 6.48 -5.02 3.40
C TYR A 8 6.10 -5.52 4.81
N ASP A 9 6.83 -5.10 5.84
CA ASP A 9 6.55 -5.45 7.24
C ASP A 9 5.20 -4.86 7.72
N ALA A 10 4.89 -3.62 7.32
CA ALA A 10 3.58 -3.01 7.57
C ALA A 10 2.45 -3.84 6.93
N PHE A 11 2.60 -4.25 5.67
CA PHE A 11 1.61 -5.09 4.99
C PHE A 11 1.43 -6.45 5.67
N LEU A 12 2.51 -7.12 6.07
CA LEU A 12 2.43 -8.40 6.78
C LEU A 12 1.69 -8.28 8.13
N THR A 13 1.90 -7.16 8.83
CA THR A 13 1.18 -6.86 10.07
C THR A 13 -0.30 -6.66 9.80
N LEU A 14 -0.67 -5.90 8.77
CA LEU A 14 -2.06 -5.74 8.35
C LEU A 14 -2.71 -7.09 8.00
N GLN A 15 -2.04 -7.94 7.22
CA GLN A 15 -2.56 -9.24 6.81
C GLN A 15 -2.81 -10.18 8.01
N GLN A 16 -2.00 -10.08 9.07
CA GLN A 16 -2.24 -10.82 10.32
C GLN A 16 -3.46 -10.32 11.08
N HIS A 17 -3.82 -9.04 10.93
CA HIS A 17 -5.00 -8.47 11.55
C HIS A 17 -6.29 -8.78 10.78
N PHE A 18 -6.23 -8.90 9.45
CA PHE A 18 -7.38 -9.11 8.57
C PHE A 18 -7.33 -10.47 7.85
N GLU A 19 -7.07 -11.57 8.58
CA GLU A 19 -6.90 -12.94 8.03
C GLU A 19 -8.02 -13.42 7.08
N ASP A 20 -9.21 -12.82 7.14
CA ASP A 20 -10.39 -13.23 6.35
C ASP A 20 -10.54 -12.46 5.02
N GLU A 21 -9.94 -11.27 4.89
CA GLU A 21 -9.99 -10.49 3.65
C GLU A 21 -8.76 -10.78 2.79
N MET A 22 -8.96 -11.43 1.63
CA MET A 22 -7.87 -11.72 0.70
C MET A 22 -7.36 -10.43 0.03
N LEU A 23 -6.53 -9.68 0.75
CA LEU A 23 -5.81 -8.53 0.21
C LEU A 23 -4.80 -9.00 -0.82
N SER A 24 -5.07 -8.66 -2.09
CA SER A 24 -4.14 -8.93 -3.18
C SER A 24 -3.01 -7.91 -3.15
N PHE A 25 -1.79 -8.37 -2.89
CA PHE A 25 -0.60 -7.52 -2.88
C PHE A 25 0.22 -7.72 -4.15
N ILE A 26 0.54 -6.61 -4.83
CA ILE A 26 1.34 -6.60 -6.05
C ILE A 26 2.56 -5.71 -5.80
N ILE A 27 3.75 -6.29 -5.92
CA ILE A 27 5.01 -5.54 -5.91
C ILE A 27 5.36 -5.22 -7.35
N VAL A 28 5.50 -3.92 -7.63
CA VAL A 28 5.85 -3.41 -8.96
C VAL A 28 7.31 -2.99 -8.93
N ASP A 29 8.12 -3.55 -9.83
CA ASP A 29 9.54 -3.20 -9.93
C ASP A 29 9.76 -1.92 -10.75
N LEU A 30 10.89 -1.24 -10.52
CA LEU A 30 11.29 -0.03 -11.28
C LEU A 30 11.38 -0.27 -12.80
N ASN A 31 11.54 -1.51 -13.25
CA ASN A 31 11.55 -1.87 -14.66
C ASN A 31 10.15 -1.91 -15.29
N GLU A 32 9.08 -1.97 -14.50
CA GLU A 32 7.69 -1.99 -14.95
C GLU A 32 7.17 -0.57 -15.24
N ARG A 33 7.80 0.05 -16.24
CA ARG A 33 7.56 1.46 -16.60
C ARG A 33 6.12 1.75 -17.00
N ASP A 34 5.39 0.78 -17.53
CA ASP A 34 4.00 0.96 -17.92
C ASP A 34 3.11 1.25 -16.71
N VAL A 35 3.31 0.52 -15.60
CA VAL A 35 2.56 0.69 -14.36
C VAL A 35 2.93 2.01 -13.67
N ILE A 36 4.24 2.28 -13.54
CA ILE A 36 4.77 3.52 -12.97
C ILE A 36 4.21 4.74 -13.71
N LYS A 37 4.17 4.68 -15.05
CA LYS A 37 3.63 5.75 -15.87
C LYS A 37 2.11 5.85 -15.78
N TYR A 38 1.41 4.73 -15.71
CA TYR A 38 -0.06 4.70 -15.60
C TYR A 38 -0.53 5.39 -14.32
N PHE A 39 0.13 5.15 -13.19
CA PHE A 39 -0.18 5.77 -11.91
C PHE A 39 0.52 7.10 -11.65
N GLU A 40 1.31 7.58 -12.63
CA GLU A 40 2.11 8.82 -12.55
C GLU A 40 3.01 8.88 -11.31
N ILE A 41 3.71 7.77 -11.00
CA ILE A 41 4.59 7.67 -9.84
C ILE A 41 5.90 8.43 -10.12
N ASN A 42 6.15 9.46 -9.31
CA ASN A 42 7.33 10.32 -9.43
C ASN A 42 8.29 10.19 -8.24
N GLU A 43 7.83 9.63 -7.12
CA GLU A 43 8.59 9.43 -5.90
C GLU A 43 8.63 7.94 -5.52
N PHE A 44 9.72 7.50 -4.89
CA PHE A 44 9.91 6.12 -4.45
C PHE A 44 10.46 6.08 -3.02
N PRO A 45 10.07 5.07 -2.22
CA PRO A 45 9.04 4.06 -2.50
C PRO A 45 7.63 4.67 -2.57
N THR A 46 6.70 3.99 -3.26
CA THR A 46 5.28 4.41 -3.32
C THR A 46 4.38 3.18 -3.18
N MET A 47 3.34 3.31 -2.35
CA MET A 47 2.29 2.31 -2.17
C MET A 47 0.94 2.92 -2.52
N ILE A 48 0.14 2.16 -3.27
CA ILE A 48 -1.21 2.56 -3.67
C ILE A 48 -2.17 1.45 -3.30
N VAL A 49 -3.27 1.79 -2.64
CA VAL A 49 -4.38 0.87 -2.38
C VAL A 49 -5.51 1.20 -3.35
N VAL A 50 -5.93 0.18 -4.11
CA VAL A 50 -6.94 0.32 -5.16
C VAL A 50 -7.99 -0.79 -5.05
N THR A 51 -9.25 -0.44 -5.32
CA THR A 51 -10.37 -1.39 -5.42
C THR A 51 -11.04 -1.22 -6.77
N GLY A 52 -10.79 -2.18 -7.68
CA GLY A 52 -11.22 -2.09 -9.06
C GLY A 52 -10.51 -0.94 -9.80
N GLU A 53 -11.28 0.09 -10.17
CA GLU A 53 -10.76 1.29 -10.85
C GLU A 53 -10.56 2.49 -9.90
N ASN A 54 -10.88 2.34 -8.61
CA ASN A 54 -10.80 3.42 -7.64
C ASN A 54 -9.49 3.35 -6.85
N GLU A 55 -8.80 4.48 -6.77
CA GLU A 55 -7.68 4.69 -5.84
C GLU A 55 -8.24 5.18 -4.50
N HIS A 56 -7.93 4.45 -3.43
CA HIS A 56 -8.38 4.77 -2.08
C HIS A 56 -7.30 5.48 -1.27
N LEU A 57 -6.06 5.03 -1.42
CA LEU A 57 -4.92 5.54 -0.66
C LEU A 57 -3.68 5.57 -1.54
N ARG A 58 -2.87 6.62 -1.39
CA ARG A 58 -1.57 6.76 -2.03
C ARG A 58 -0.58 7.32 -1.01
N MET A 59 0.50 6.59 -0.82
CA MET A 59 1.60 6.93 0.08
C MET A 59 2.88 7.01 -0.74
N GLU A 60 3.47 8.20 -0.82
CA GLU A 60 4.68 8.48 -1.58
C GLU A 60 5.83 8.82 -0.64
N GLY A 61 7.01 8.28 -0.93
CA GLY A 61 8.24 8.57 -0.22
C GLY A 61 8.53 7.64 0.95
N VAL A 62 9.52 8.03 1.76
CA VAL A 62 10.00 7.23 2.90
C VAL A 62 9.12 7.53 4.11
N LEU A 63 8.20 6.62 4.40
CA LEU A 63 7.34 6.64 5.58
C LEU A 63 7.82 5.60 6.61
N THR A 64 7.47 5.83 7.87
CA THR A 64 7.69 4.85 8.94
C THR A 64 6.63 3.75 8.92
N GLU A 65 6.94 2.59 9.51
CA GLU A 65 6.00 1.47 9.61
C GLU A 65 4.69 1.89 10.29
N GLU A 66 4.79 2.69 11.36
CA GLU A 66 3.65 3.20 12.11
C GLU A 66 2.74 4.09 11.26
N GLU A 67 3.32 4.97 10.43
CA GLU A 67 2.56 5.83 9.51
C GLU A 67 1.83 5.00 8.45
N ILE A 68 2.52 4.05 7.84
CA ILE A 68 1.94 3.17 6.81
C ILE A 68 0.81 2.34 7.41
N LEU A 69 1.04 1.74 8.58
CA LEU A 69 0.03 0.96 9.27
C LEU A 69 -1.18 1.80 9.64
N GLN A 70 -0.98 3.02 10.15
CA GLN A 70 -2.08 3.89 10.52
C GLN A 70 -2.98 4.19 9.32
N GLU A 71 -2.40 4.61 8.18
CA GLU A 71 -3.18 4.92 6.98
C GLU A 71 -3.92 3.69 6.43
N LEU A 72 -3.28 2.51 6.48
CA LEU A 72 -3.92 1.26 6.09
C LEU A 72 -5.07 0.91 7.05
N PHE A 73 -4.85 0.94 8.36
CA PHE A 73 -5.90 0.64 9.33
C PHE A 73 -7.07 1.61 9.24
N ASP A 74 -6.83 2.92 9.09
CA ASP A 74 -7.89 3.89 8.87
C ASP A 74 -8.71 3.51 7.62
N LEU A 75 -8.04 3.22 6.49
CA LEU A 75 -8.73 2.79 5.27
C LEU A 75 -9.59 1.53 5.48
N PHE A 76 -9.03 0.46 6.04
CA PHE A 76 -9.75 -0.81 6.21
C PHE A 76 -10.84 -0.75 7.29
N LEU A 77 -10.68 0.10 8.32
CA LEU A 77 -11.71 0.31 9.34
C LEU A 77 -12.85 1.21 8.85
N GLU A 78 -12.59 2.15 7.93
CA GLU A 78 -13.63 2.97 7.32
C GLU A 78 -14.56 2.14 6.41
N GLU A 79 -14.04 1.11 5.72
CA GLU A 79 -14.86 0.21 4.87
C GLU A 79 -15.83 -0.68 5.67
N GLU A 80 -15.66 -0.81 7.00
CA GLU A 80 -16.57 -1.58 7.88
C GLU A 80 -17.81 -0.80 8.37
N THR A 81 -18.00 0.47 7.97
CA THR A 81 -19.18 1.26 8.37
C THR A 81 -20.31 1.20 7.31
N PRO A 82 -21.45 0.53 7.60
CA PRO A 82 -22.57 0.35 6.66
C PRO A 82 -23.49 1.58 6.50
#